data_AF-U2PZA4-F1
#
_entry.id   AF-U2PZA4-F1
#
_cell.length_a   1.000
_cell.length_b   1.000
_cell.length_c   1.000
_cell.angle_alpha   90.00
_cell.angle_beta   90.00
_cell.angle_gamma   90.00
#
_symmetry.space_group_name_H-M   'P 1'
#
loop_
_entity.id
_entity.type
_entity.pdbx_description
1 polymer ?
#
loop_
_entity_poly.entity_id
_entity_poly.type
_entity_poly.pdbx_seq_one_letter_code
_entity_poly.pdbx_strand_id
1 'polypeptide(L)'
;MFKNSLTLYPDNIYMNLDFEKVKMKLKSDKKNIEDYGSLICISNYDSMIMINDLCKLNIYYNDSKLVKREVDDITSIINEQIKPFKYIEKFNS
;
A
#
# COMPACT_ATOMS: atom_id res chain seq x y z
N MET A 1 21.40 -7.74 5.51
CA MET A 1 20.23 -8.64 5.51
C MET A 1 19.30 -8.21 6.63
N PHE A 2 18.00 -8.06 6.36
CA PHE A 2 17.03 -7.66 7.37
C PHE A 2 16.83 -8.76 8.40
N LYS A 3 16.67 -8.40 9.68
CA LYS A 3 16.52 -9.37 10.78
C LYS A 3 15.08 -9.80 11.03
N ASN A 4 14.11 -8.98 10.62
CA ASN A 4 12.70 -9.21 10.87
C ASN A 4 11.89 -9.12 9.58
N SER A 5 10.75 -9.79 9.55
CA SER A 5 9.76 -9.68 8.48
C SER A 5 8.34 -9.67 9.03
N LEU A 6 7.46 -8.91 8.40
CA LEU A 6 6.03 -8.82 8.72
C LEU A 6 5.23 -8.77 7.42
N THR A 7 4.11 -9.49 7.38
CA THR A 7 3.14 -9.40 6.29
C THR A 7 1.84 -8.82 6.82
N LEU A 8 1.34 -7.78 6.15
CA LEU A 8 0.05 -7.18 6.45
C LEU A 8 -0.87 -7.32 5.24
N TYR A 9 -2.16 -7.50 5.54
CA TYR A 9 -3.22 -7.59 4.55
C TYR A 9 -4.18 -6.41 4.75
N PRO A 10 -4.81 -5.91 3.69
CA PRO A 10 -5.94 -5.00 3.87
C PRO A 10 -7.08 -5.73 4.59
N ASP A 11 -7.83 -5.01 5.42
CA ASP A 11 -8.96 -5.59 6.18
C ASP A 11 -10.06 -6.13 5.26
N ASN A 12 -10.19 -5.58 4.05
CA ASN A 12 -11.08 -6.09 3.02
C ASN A 12 -10.36 -6.12 1.66
N ILE A 13 -10.70 -7.11 0.83
CA ILE A 13 -10.25 -7.16 -0.56
C ILE A 13 -11.20 -6.29 -1.39
N TYR A 14 -10.71 -5.14 -1.85
CA TYR A 14 -11.51 -4.20 -2.62
C TYR A 14 -11.36 -4.48 -4.12
N MET A 15 -12.39 -5.07 -4.74
CA MET A 15 -12.41 -5.31 -6.20
C MET A 15 -12.27 -4.04 -7.04
N ASN A 16 -12.61 -2.87 -6.47
CA ASN A 16 -12.55 -1.58 -7.14
C ASN A 16 -11.31 -0.75 -6.75
N LEU A 17 -10.31 -1.36 -6.13
CA LEU A 17 -9.06 -0.67 -5.81
C LEU A 17 -8.33 -0.30 -7.10
N ASP A 18 -8.00 0.99 -7.23
CA ASP A 18 -7.19 1.50 -8.33
C ASP A 18 -5.73 1.56 -7.89
N PHE A 19 -4.98 0.47 -8.12
CA PHE A 19 -3.59 0.38 -7.70
C PHE A 19 -2.69 1.42 -8.39
N GLU A 20 -3.00 1.83 -9.63
CA GLU A 20 -2.25 2.88 -10.32
C GLU A 20 -2.32 4.22 -9.56
N LYS A 21 -3.49 4.57 -9.01
CA LYS A 21 -3.60 5.75 -8.13
C LYS A 21 -2.77 5.64 -6.87
N VAL A 22 -2.76 4.46 -6.24
CA VAL A 22 -1.90 4.20 -5.06
C VAL A 22 -0.43 4.40 -5.43
N LYS A 23 0.02 3.82 -6.55
CA LYS A 23 1.39 3.99 -7.06
C LYS A 23 1.74 5.45 -7.33
N MET A 24 0.85 6.19 -8.01
CA MET A 24 1.07 7.61 -8.29
C MET A 24 1.25 8.44 -7.02
N LYS A 25 0.40 8.21 -6.01
CA LYS A 25 0.46 8.93 -4.74
C LYS A 25 1.70 8.56 -3.91
N LEU A 26 2.09 7.29 -3.89
CA LEU A 26 3.32 6.88 -3.23
C LEU A 26 4.55 7.44 -3.92
N LYS A 27 4.59 7.46 -5.26
CA LYS A 27 5.71 8.04 -6.04
C LYS A 27 5.84 9.54 -5.87
N SER A 28 4.75 10.27 -5.60
CA SER A 28 4.84 11.70 -5.27
C SER A 28 5.43 11.96 -3.89
N ASP A 29 5.17 11.06 -2.93
CA ASP A 29 5.48 11.29 -1.51
C ASP A 29 6.83 10.66 -1.10
N LYS A 30 7.35 9.67 -1.85
CA LYS A 30 8.58 8.92 -1.54
C LYS A 30 9.55 8.95 -2.72
N LYS A 31 10.85 9.16 -2.43
CA LYS A 31 11.90 9.33 -3.46
C LYS A 31 12.44 8.03 -4.07
N ASN A 32 12.25 6.89 -3.39
CA ASN A 32 12.88 5.60 -3.75
C ASN A 32 11.82 4.51 -3.93
N ILE A 33 10.99 4.65 -4.96
CA ILE A 33 10.00 3.63 -5.33
C ILE A 33 10.45 2.94 -6.62
N GLU A 34 10.62 1.64 -6.54
CA GLU A 34 10.78 0.77 -7.69
C GLU A 34 9.40 0.20 -8.06
N ASP A 35 9.04 0.25 -9.34
CA ASP A 35 7.75 -0.22 -9.86
C ASP A 35 7.96 -1.41 -10.79
N TYR A 36 7.34 -2.54 -10.45
CA TYR A 36 7.39 -3.81 -11.15
C TYR A 36 6.01 -4.19 -11.74
N GLY A 37 5.13 -3.20 -11.96
CA GLY A 37 3.79 -3.41 -12.52
C GLY A 37 2.75 -3.64 -11.42
N SER A 38 2.54 -4.91 -11.07
CA SER A 38 1.61 -5.34 -10.00
C SER A 38 2.22 -5.31 -8.59
N LEU A 39 3.42 -4.76 -8.48
CA LEU A 39 4.21 -4.72 -7.26
C LEU A 39 5.05 -3.45 -7.27
N ILE A 40 5.11 -2.76 -6.15
CA ILE A 40 6.07 -1.68 -5.90
C ILE A 40 6.93 -2.02 -4.69
N CYS A 41 8.18 -1.57 -4.71
CA CYS A 41 9.12 -1.71 -3.62
C CYS A 41 9.57 -0.32 -3.16
N ILE A 42 9.48 -0.08 -1.86
CA ILE A 42 9.99 1.11 -1.19
C ILE A 42 11.11 0.62 -0.28
N SER A 43 12.35 1.01 -0.58
CA SER A 43 13.51 0.56 0.17
C SER A 43 14.36 1.72 0.66
N ASN A 44 14.84 1.59 1.90
CA ASN A 44 15.88 2.42 2.48
C ASN A 44 16.92 1.53 3.19
N TYR A 45 17.82 2.12 3.97
CA TYR A 45 18.88 1.38 4.66
C TYR A 45 18.35 0.41 5.75
N ASP A 46 17.23 0.75 6.38
CA ASP A 46 16.70 0.07 7.57
C ASP A 46 15.45 -0.78 7.31
N SER A 47 14.75 -0.52 6.19
CA SER A 47 13.53 -1.22 5.79
C SER A 47 13.41 -1.45 4.28
N MET A 48 12.66 -2.48 3.93
CA MET A 48 12.14 -2.72 2.59
C MET A 48 10.66 -3.07 2.71
N ILE A 49 9.81 -2.33 2.01
CA ILE A 49 8.36 -2.52 1.99
C ILE A 49 7.94 -2.81 0.56
N MET A 50 7.37 -3.99 0.35
CA MET A 50 6.82 -4.41 -0.93
C MET A 50 5.29 -4.37 -0.84
N ILE A 51 4.66 -3.72 -1.81
CA ILE A 51 3.20 -3.55 -1.88
C ILE A 51 2.74 -4.10 -3.22
N ASN A 52 1.83 -5.08 -3.22
CA ASN A 52 1.24 -5.58 -4.46
C ASN A 52 -0.08 -4.88 -4.82
N ASP A 53 -0.62 -5.23 -5.98
CA ASP A 53 -1.91 -4.78 -6.53
C ASP A 53 -3.13 -5.12 -5.67
N LEU A 54 -3.01 -6.06 -4.74
CA LEU A 54 -4.00 -6.35 -3.71
C LEU A 54 -3.76 -5.58 -2.41
N CYS A 55 -2.85 -4.61 -2.41
CA CYS A 55 -2.42 -3.86 -1.23
C CYS A 55 -1.90 -4.74 -0.07
N LYS A 56 -1.42 -5.95 -0.38
CA LYS A 56 -0.65 -6.76 0.58
C LYS A 56 0.72 -6.13 0.77
N LEU A 57 1.09 -5.90 2.02
CA LEU A 57 2.41 -5.38 2.40
C LEU A 57 3.28 -6.55 2.87
N ASN A 58 4.47 -6.70 2.28
CA ASN A 58 5.55 -7.49 2.87
C ASN A 58 6.67 -6.56 3.29
N ILE A 59 7.00 -6.59 4.58
CA ILE A 59 7.89 -5.63 5.21
C ILE A 59 9.08 -6.39 5.78
N TYR A 60 10.28 -5.95 5.47
CA TYR A 60 11.53 -6.48 5.98
C TYR A 60 12.30 -5.36 6.68
N TYR A 61 12.77 -5.58 7.90
CA TYR A 61 13.32 -4.48 8.70
C TYR A 61 14.27 -4.87 9.82
N ASN A 62 15.01 -3.88 10.32
CA ASN A 62 15.88 -3.99 11.49
C ASN A 62 15.32 -3.30 12.75
N ASP A 63 14.63 -2.16 12.62
CA ASP A 63 14.00 -1.41 13.73
C ASP A 63 12.49 -1.26 13.52
N SER A 64 11.68 -1.78 14.46
CA SER A 64 10.22 -1.77 14.39
C SER A 64 9.60 -0.37 14.49
N LYS A 65 10.27 0.59 15.17
CA LYS A 65 9.70 1.93 15.39
C LYS A 65 9.66 2.75 14.11
N LEU A 66 10.72 2.67 13.30
CA LEU A 66 10.83 3.38 12.03
C LEU A 66 9.80 2.85 11.02
N VAL A 67 9.65 1.53 10.97
CA VAL A 67 8.71 0.86 10.07
C VAL A 67 7.27 1.21 10.35
N LYS A 68 6.88 1.32 11.64
CA LYS A 68 5.49 1.58 11.99
C LYS A 68 4.96 2.84 11.32
N ARG A 69 5.72 3.94 11.38
CA ARG A 69 5.32 5.20 10.73
C ARG A 69 5.18 5.05 9.23
N GLU A 70 6.12 4.36 8.57
CA GLU A 70 6.03 4.15 7.11
C GLU A 70 4.80 3.32 6.73
N VAL A 71 4.50 2.28 7.51
CA VAL A 71 3.32 1.44 7.33
C VAL A 71 2.03 2.23 7.54
N ASP A 72 1.96 3.07 8.57
CA ASP A 72 0.80 3.92 8.85
C ASP A 72 0.54 4.90 7.68
N ASP A 73 1.60 5.55 7.17
CA ASP A 73 1.50 6.45 6.01
C ASP A 73 0.99 5.73 4.75
N ILE A 74 1.57 4.56 4.44
CA ILE A 74 1.18 3.74 3.28
C ILE A 74 -0.28 3.29 3.41
N THR A 75 -0.68 2.88 4.60
CA THR A 75 -2.05 2.42 4.90
C THR A 75 -3.05 3.56 4.70
N SER A 76 -2.70 4.79 5.12
CA SER A 76 -3.54 5.98 4.89
C SER A 76 -3.78 6.22 3.40
N ILE A 77 -2.72 6.16 2.57
CA ILE A 77 -2.81 6.36 1.12
C ILE A 77 -3.70 5.28 0.46
N ILE A 78 -3.56 4.03 0.89
CA ILE A 78 -4.38 2.93 0.39
C ILE A 78 -5.87 3.16 0.73
N ASN A 79 -6.15 3.55 1.98
CA ASN A 79 -7.51 3.80 2.47
C ASN A 79 -8.20 4.97 1.75
N GLU A 80 -7.47 5.98 1.28
CA GLU A 80 -8.03 7.07 0.47
C GLU A 80 -8.55 6.60 -0.91
N GLN A 81 -7.97 5.52 -1.46
CA GLN A 81 -8.38 4.98 -2.77
C GLN A 81 -9.54 4.00 -2.66
N ILE A 82 -9.84 3.55 -1.45
CA ILE A 82 -10.92 2.63 -1.17
C ILE A 82 -12.22 3.43 -1.05
N LYS A 83 -13.11 3.26 -2.03
CA LYS A 83 -14.48 3.75 -1.91
C LYS A 83 -15.36 2.66 -1.28
N PRO A 84 -16.09 2.94 -0.18
CA PRO A 84 -17.08 2.01 0.31
C PRO A 84 -18.11 1.72 -0.78
N PHE A 85 -18.57 0.47 -0.87
CA PHE A 85 -19.62 0.09 -1.80
C PHE A 85 -20.84 0.99 -1.58
N LYS A 86 -21.35 1.57 -2.67
CA LYS A 86 -22.62 2.30 -2.66
C LYS A 86 -23.58 1.58 -3.61
N TYR A 87 -24.71 1.14 -3.09
CA TYR A 87 -25.82 0.70 -3.92
C TYR A 87 -26.33 1.91 -4.71
N ILE A 88 -26.25 1.83 -6.04
CA ILE A 88 -26.77 2.86 -6.95
C ILE A 88 -28.09 2.33 -7.49
N GLU A 89 -29.20 2.82 -6.91
CA GLU A 89 -30.53 2.54 -7.43
C GLU A 89 -30.73 3.39 -8.70
N LYS A 90 -30.77 2.76 -9.87
CA LYS A 90 -31.17 3.44 -11.11
C LYS A 90 -32.68 3.65 -11.06
N PHE A 91 -33.12 4.82 -10.61
CA PHE A 91 -34.48 5.28 -10.91
C PHE A 91 -34.52 5.66 -12.40
N ASN A 92 -35.12 4.81 -13.22
CA ASN A 92 -35.57 5.21 -14.55
C ASN A 92 -36.70 6.22 -14.34
N SER A 93 -36.49 7.44 -14.84
CA SER A 93 -37.48 8.53 -14.88
C SER A 93 -38.66 8.18 -15.77
#